data_AF-A0A7C3WY45-F1
#
_entry.id   AF-A0A7C3WY45-F1
#
_cell.length_a   1.000
_cell.length_b   1.000
_cell.length_c   1.000
_cell.angle_alpha   90.00
_cell.angle_beta   90.00
_cell.angle_gamma   90.00
#
_symmetry.space_group_name_H-M   'P 1'
#
loop_
_entity.id
_entity.type
_entity.pdbx_description
1 polymer ?
#
loop_
_entity_poly.entity_id
_entity_poly.type
_entity_poly.pdbx_seq_one_letter_code
_entity_poly.pdbx_strand_id
1 'polypeptide(L)'
;MLFIPWLILTGGVFVKLLHLPPLFTIFIFLFSLFGSYINIPLRKVSSLEPIITVREITFFGVKWYIPEFSITQRKTIVALNVGGALIPLFISIYLLIFVIPKLELNPLITYIKILIALIIVALTVHAVATPIKGLGIATPAFLPPFITALISLLLYQFYIPSNPFIISYISGSLGTLIGADLMNL
;
A
#
# COMPACT_ATOMS: atom_id res chain seq x y z
N MET A 1 14.69 -4.85 -21.44
CA MET A 1 16.13 -4.51 -21.29
C MET A 1 16.43 -3.53 -20.14
N LEU A 2 15.47 -2.77 -19.59
CA LEU A 2 15.74 -1.79 -18.50
C LEU A 2 15.77 -2.37 -17.07
N PHE A 3 15.38 -3.62 -16.86
CA PHE A 3 15.23 -4.19 -15.52
C PHE A 3 16.56 -4.35 -14.76
N ILE A 4 17.62 -4.83 -15.43
CA ILE A 4 18.92 -5.06 -14.79
C ILE A 4 19.58 -3.74 -14.35
N PRO A 5 19.68 -2.69 -15.20
CA PRO A 5 20.18 -1.39 -14.76
C PRO A 5 19.37 -0.79 -13.61
N TRP A 6 18.04 -0.92 -13.66
CA TRP A 6 17.15 -0.46 -12.59
C TRP A 6 17.41 -1.16 -11.26
N LEU A 7 17.57 -2.49 -11.29
CA LEU A 7 17.84 -3.30 -10.11
C LEU A 7 19.21 -3.01 -9.50
N ILE A 8 20.23 -2.72 -10.32
CA ILE A 8 21.55 -2.32 -9.82
C ILE A 8 21.48 -0.97 -9.12
N LEU A 9 20.83 0.03 -9.75
CA LEU A 9 20.72 1.38 -9.18
C LEU A 9 19.90 1.39 -7.88
N THR A 10 18.70 0.82 -7.92
CA THR A 10 17.80 0.78 -6.76
C THR A 10 18.31 -0.16 -5.67
N GLY A 11 18.95 -1.28 -6.05
CA GLY A 11 19.65 -2.17 -5.13
C GLY A 11 20.76 -1.46 -4.36
N GLY A 12 21.59 -0.66 -5.05
CA GLY A 12 22.63 0.14 -4.41
C GLY A 12 22.08 1.13 -3.38
N VAL A 13 20.93 1.76 -3.67
CA VAL A 13 20.22 2.65 -2.73
C VAL A 13 19.77 1.89 -1.48
N PHE A 14 19.14 0.73 -1.62
CA PHE A 14 18.65 -0.07 -0.49
C PHE A 14 19.80 -0.58 0.38
N VAL A 15 20.87 -1.07 -0.24
CA VAL A 15 22.05 -1.55 0.50
C VAL A 15 22.70 -0.42 1.28
N LYS A 16 22.95 0.73 0.63
CA LYS A 16 23.70 1.83 1.23
C LYS A 16 22.88 2.63 2.23
N LEU A 17 21.62 2.93 1.91
CA LEU A 17 20.82 3.89 2.66
C LEU A 17 19.92 3.22 3.72
N LEU A 18 19.46 1.99 3.47
CA LEU A 18 18.70 1.20 4.44
C LEU A 18 19.57 0.19 5.19
N HIS A 19 20.87 0.11 4.88
CA HIS A 19 21.83 -0.80 5.50
C HIS A 19 21.44 -2.29 5.36
N LEU A 20 20.80 -2.64 4.24
CA LEU A 20 20.41 -4.02 3.96
C LEU A 20 21.59 -4.80 3.35
N PRO A 21 21.77 -6.08 3.71
CA PRO A 21 22.78 -6.93 3.06
C PRO A 21 22.51 -7.07 1.55
N PRO A 22 23.54 -7.00 0.67
CA PRO A 22 23.32 -7.04 -0.79
C PRO A 22 22.53 -8.25 -1.29
N LEU A 23 22.87 -9.45 -0.78
CA LEU A 23 22.16 -10.67 -1.15
C LEU A 23 20.69 -10.62 -0.70
N PHE A 24 20.43 -10.08 0.50
CA PHE A 24 19.08 -9.91 1.02
C PHE A 24 18.28 -8.92 0.15
N THR A 25 18.88 -7.82 -0.27
CA THR A 25 18.26 -6.84 -1.19
C THR A 25 17.87 -7.47 -2.53
N ILE A 26 18.72 -8.30 -3.11
CA ILE A 26 18.40 -9.02 -4.37
C ILE A 26 17.16 -9.89 -4.17
N PHE A 27 17.11 -10.68 -3.09
CA PHE A 27 15.96 -11.52 -2.78
C PHE A 27 14.70 -10.71 -2.51
N ILE A 28 14.79 -9.56 -1.84
CA ILE A 28 13.67 -8.63 -1.67
C ILE A 28 13.09 -8.25 -3.03
N PHE A 29 13.91 -7.79 -3.97
CA PHE A 29 13.40 -7.38 -5.29
C PHE A 29 12.80 -8.55 -6.08
N LEU A 30 13.43 -9.72 -6.05
CA LEU A 30 12.91 -10.91 -6.72
C LEU A 30 11.57 -11.36 -6.11
N PHE A 31 11.48 -11.45 -4.77
CA PHE A 31 10.25 -11.83 -4.09
C PHE A 31 9.17 -10.77 -4.19
N SER A 32 9.50 -9.48 -4.22
CA SER A 32 8.53 -8.43 -4.52
C SER A 32 8.00 -8.54 -5.94
N LEU A 33 8.86 -8.78 -6.93
CA LEU A 33 8.44 -8.92 -8.33
C LEU A 33 7.55 -10.15 -8.53
N PHE A 34 8.05 -11.35 -8.19
CA PHE A 34 7.31 -12.59 -8.39
C PHE A 34 6.12 -12.72 -7.44
N GLY A 35 6.27 -12.25 -6.19
CA GLY A 35 5.20 -12.23 -5.20
C GLY A 35 4.08 -11.23 -5.55
N SER A 36 4.31 -10.23 -6.41
CA SER A 36 3.26 -9.30 -6.81
C SER A 36 2.09 -9.98 -7.55
N TYR A 37 2.34 -11.14 -8.16
CA TYR A 37 1.31 -11.95 -8.83
C TYR A 37 0.50 -12.82 -7.86
N ILE A 38 0.89 -12.87 -6.58
CA ILE A 38 0.27 -13.73 -5.57
C ILE A 38 -0.60 -12.86 -4.65
N ASN A 39 -1.90 -13.16 -4.61
CA ASN A 39 -2.88 -12.49 -3.75
C ASN A 39 -3.48 -13.51 -2.78
N ILE A 40 -3.25 -13.30 -1.47
CA ILE A 40 -3.73 -14.18 -0.40
C ILE A 40 -5.14 -13.73 0.01
N PRO A 41 -6.20 -14.53 -0.21
CA PRO A 41 -7.56 -14.14 0.17
C PRO A 41 -7.69 -14.06 1.70
N LEU A 42 -8.12 -12.91 2.21
CA LEU A 42 -8.30 -12.67 3.65
C LEU A 42 -9.76 -12.79 4.07
N ARG A 43 -10.68 -12.13 3.33
CA ARG A 43 -12.09 -12.04 3.72
C ARG A 43 -13.02 -11.93 2.53
N LYS A 44 -14.24 -12.45 2.66
CA LYS A 44 -15.35 -12.21 1.74
C LYS A 44 -16.24 -11.12 2.31
N VAL A 45 -16.47 -10.05 1.55
CA VAL A 45 -17.39 -8.97 1.89
C VAL A 45 -18.57 -9.05 0.93
N SER A 46 -19.78 -9.14 1.48
CA SER A 46 -21.02 -9.14 0.68
C SER A 46 -21.60 -7.74 0.67
N SER A 47 -21.82 -7.18 -0.51
CA SER A 47 -22.56 -5.93 -0.68
C SER A 47 -23.85 -6.20 -1.44
N LEU A 48 -24.93 -5.55 -1.01
CA LEU A 48 -26.21 -5.56 -1.71
C LEU A 48 -26.14 -4.47 -2.79
N GLU A 49 -26.00 -4.88 -4.04
CA GLU A 49 -26.04 -3.94 -5.17
C GLU A 49 -27.44 -3.99 -5.81
N PRO A 50 -28.14 -2.85 -5.94
CA PRO A 50 -29.36 -2.78 -6.73
C PRO A 50 -28.97 -2.93 -8.21
N ILE A 51 -29.54 -3.92 -8.87
CA ILE A 51 -29.45 -4.10 -10.32
C ILE A 51 -30.79 -3.74 -10.92
N ILE A 52 -30.77 -3.01 -12.03
CA ILE A 52 -31.96 -2.81 -12.86
C ILE A 52 -32.07 -4.04 -13.76
N THR A 53 -33.03 -4.90 -13.45
CA THR A 53 -33.41 -6.03 -14.31
C THR A 53 -34.61 -5.64 -15.13
N VAL A 54 -34.62 -5.95 -16.43
CA VAL A 54 -35.76 -5.65 -17.29
C VAL A 54 -36.65 -6.88 -17.36
N ARG A 55 -37.89 -6.77 -16.87
CA ARG A 55 -38.89 -7.81 -17.03
C ARG A 55 -39.67 -7.56 -18.31
N GLU A 56 -39.67 -8.55 -19.20
CA GLU A 56 -40.50 -8.56 -20.39
C GLU A 56 -41.88 -9.13 -20.02
N ILE A 57 -42.95 -8.36 -20.24
CA ILE A 57 -44.32 -8.86 -20.17
C ILE A 57 -44.99 -8.67 -21.53
N THR A 58 -45.73 -9.68 -21.98
CA THR A 58 -46.52 -9.60 -23.22
C THR A 58 -47.99 -9.43 -22.86
N PHE A 59 -48.61 -8.34 -23.33
CA PHE A 59 -50.04 -8.06 -23.11
C PHE A 59 -50.66 -7.57 -24.42
N PHE A 60 -51.75 -8.21 -24.86
CA PHE A 60 -52.38 -7.97 -26.17
C PHE A 60 -51.42 -8.02 -27.38
N GLY A 61 -50.46 -8.95 -27.38
CA GLY A 61 -49.49 -9.08 -28.48
C GLY A 61 -48.41 -7.98 -28.53
N VAL A 62 -48.42 -7.03 -27.59
CA VAL A 62 -47.40 -6.01 -27.44
C VAL A 62 -46.43 -6.42 -26.32
N LYS A 63 -45.13 -6.33 -26.61
CA LYS A 63 -44.05 -6.56 -25.64
C LYS A 63 -43.76 -5.29 -24.87
N TRP A 64 -43.89 -5.34 -23.55
CA TRP A 64 -43.58 -4.25 -22.64
C TRP A 64 -42.34 -4.60 -21.81
N TYR A 65 -41.44 -3.62 -21.67
CA TYR A 65 -40.20 -3.74 -20.89
C TYR A 65 -40.32 -2.89 -19.63
N ILE A 66 -40.46 -3.54 -18.47
CA ILE A 66 -40.61 -2.86 -17.19
C ILE A 66 -39.28 -2.99 -16.41
N PRO A 67 -38.64 -1.88 -16.02
CA PRO A 67 -37.47 -1.94 -15.14
C PRO A 67 -37.91 -2.36 -13.72
N GLU A 68 -37.45 -3.53 -13.28
CA GLU A 68 -37.55 -4.01 -11.91
C GLU A 68 -36.22 -3.79 -11.19
N PHE A 69 -36.28 -3.25 -9.98
CA PHE A 69 -35.11 -3.13 -9.11
C PHE A 69 -34.96 -4.46 -8.34
N SER A 70 -33.99 -5.27 -8.74
CA SER A 70 -33.62 -6.49 -8.00
C SER A 70 -32.38 -6.22 -7.16
N ILE A 71 -32.35 -6.74 -5.93
CA ILE A 71 -31.18 -6.64 -5.06
C ILE A 71 -30.39 -7.93 -5.23
N THR A 72 -29.16 -7.83 -5.73
CA THR A 72 -28.26 -9.00 -5.82
C THR A 72 -27.15 -8.87 -4.79
N GLN A 73 -26.83 -10.00 -4.15
CA GLN A 73 -25.66 -10.12 -3.30
C GLN A 73 -24.41 -10.27 -4.15
N ARG A 74 -23.59 -9.21 -4.23
CA ARG A 74 -22.26 -9.30 -4.81
C ARG A 74 -21.26 -9.63 -3.72
N LYS A 75 -20.50 -10.71 -3.91
CA LYS A 75 -19.41 -11.10 -3.01
C LYS A 75 -18.10 -10.59 -3.57
N THR A 76 -17.41 -9.72 -2.83
CA THR A 76 -16.06 -9.24 -3.11
C THR A 76 -15.07 -9.96 -2.21
N ILE A 77 -13.97 -10.47 -2.77
CA ILE A 77 -12.89 -11.08 -1.99
C ILE A 77 -11.83 -10.01 -1.74
N VAL A 78 -11.59 -9.69 -0.47
CA VAL A 78 -10.46 -8.88 -0.02
C VAL A 78 -9.25 -9.80 0.06
N ALA A 79 -8.17 -9.47 -0.65
CA ALA A 79 -6.94 -10.24 -0.69
C ALA A 79 -5.73 -9.35 -0.40
N LEU A 80 -4.70 -9.92 0.22
CA LEU A 80 -3.43 -9.28 0.51
C LEU A 80 -2.39 -9.64 -0.56
N ASN A 81 -1.82 -8.63 -1.21
CA ASN A 81 -0.78 -8.84 -2.20
C ASN A 81 0.56 -9.18 -1.54
N VAL A 82 1.22 -10.27 -1.95
CA VAL A 82 2.48 -10.70 -1.34
C VAL A 82 3.59 -9.70 -1.65
N GLY A 83 3.81 -9.38 -2.92
CA GLY A 83 4.93 -8.53 -3.33
C GLY A 83 4.78 -7.06 -2.94
N GLY A 84 3.55 -6.54 -2.99
CA GLY A 84 3.21 -5.13 -2.80
C GLY A 84 2.78 -4.74 -1.38
N ALA A 85 2.38 -5.69 -0.52
CA ALA A 85 1.98 -5.39 0.86
C ALA A 85 2.76 -6.21 1.88
N LEU A 86 2.87 -7.53 1.70
CA LEU A 86 3.49 -8.42 2.69
C LEU A 86 5.01 -8.24 2.76
N ILE A 87 5.71 -8.18 1.61
CA ILE A 87 7.16 -7.97 1.58
C ILE A 87 7.55 -6.59 2.17
N PRO A 88 6.91 -5.46 1.78
CA PRO A 88 7.18 -4.16 2.42
C PRO A 88 6.92 -4.15 3.93
N LEU A 89 5.86 -4.83 4.39
CA LEU A 89 5.57 -4.98 5.81
C LEU A 89 6.73 -5.68 6.55
N PHE A 90 7.23 -6.79 6.03
CA PHE A 90 8.34 -7.50 6.66
C PHE A 90 9.64 -6.70 6.67
N ILE A 91 9.92 -5.93 5.61
CA ILE A 91 11.10 -5.07 5.57
C ILE A 91 10.96 -3.95 6.61
N SER A 92 9.79 -3.33 6.72
CA SER A 92 9.53 -2.32 7.76
C SER A 92 9.70 -2.89 9.17
N ILE A 93 9.21 -4.10 9.44
CA ILE A 93 9.43 -4.80 10.71
C ILE A 93 10.93 -5.07 10.93
N TYR A 94 11.65 -5.52 9.91
CA TYR A 94 13.09 -5.76 10.00
C TYR A 94 13.87 -4.47 10.34
N LEU A 95 13.53 -3.36 9.70
CA LEU A 95 14.14 -2.07 9.98
C LEU A 95 13.84 -1.60 11.41
N LEU A 96 12.60 -1.76 11.87
CA LEU A 96 12.16 -1.43 13.23
C LEU A 96 12.87 -2.25 14.30
N ILE A 97 13.04 -3.56 14.09
CA ILE A 97 13.53 -4.47 15.14
C ILE A 97 15.05 -4.61 15.12
N PHE A 98 15.70 -4.57 13.96
CA PHE A 98 17.12 -4.94 13.84
C PHE A 98 18.02 -3.78 13.41
N VAL A 99 17.55 -2.89 12.53
CA VAL A 99 18.38 -1.82 11.97
C VAL A 99 18.40 -0.61 12.90
N ILE A 100 17.23 -0.11 13.32
CA ILE A 100 17.13 1.09 14.15
C ILE A 100 17.84 0.95 15.50
N PRO A 101 17.65 -0.14 16.28
CA PRO A 101 18.36 -0.29 17.56
C PRO A 101 19.88 -0.34 17.43
N LYS A 102 20.39 -0.78 16.27
CA LYS A 102 21.81 -1.02 16.05
C LYS A 102 22.53 0.21 15.49
N LEU A 103 21.87 0.98 14.63
CA LEU A 103 22.53 2.00 13.81
C LEU A 103 22.11 3.44 14.14
N GLU A 104 20.92 3.66 14.70
CA GLU A 104 20.47 5.01 15.03
C GLU A 104 21.06 5.47 16.37
N LEU A 105 21.52 6.72 16.43
CA LEU A 105 22.11 7.30 17.64
C LEU A 105 21.13 7.28 18.82
N ASN A 106 19.85 7.51 18.54
CA ASN A 106 18.77 7.40 19.51
C ASN A 106 17.56 6.66 18.89
N PRO A 107 17.40 5.36 19.17
CA PRO A 107 16.30 4.56 18.63
C PRO A 107 14.92 5.10 19.01
N LEU A 108 14.73 5.53 20.26
CA LEU A 108 13.43 6.02 20.75
C LEU A 108 12.96 7.25 19.99
N ILE A 109 13.83 8.23 19.78
CA ILE A 109 13.51 9.44 19.00
C ILE A 109 13.20 9.07 17.55
N THR A 110 13.95 8.12 16.98
CA THR A 110 13.72 7.66 15.62
C THR A 110 12.34 6.99 15.47
N TYR A 111 11.93 6.16 16.45
CA TYR A 111 10.58 5.59 16.46
C TYR A 111 9.49 6.65 16.57
N ILE A 112 9.67 7.67 17.41
CA ILE A 112 8.71 8.78 17.53
C ILE A 112 8.58 9.50 16.18
N LYS A 113 9.69 9.80 15.50
CA LYS A 113 9.67 10.41 14.17
C LYS A 113 8.95 9.54 13.13
N ILE A 114 9.22 8.23 13.14
CA ILE A 114 8.54 7.28 12.26
C ILE A 114 7.04 7.27 12.54
N LEU A 115 6.63 7.27 13.81
CA LEU A 115 5.22 7.29 14.19
C LEU A 115 4.53 8.57 13.70
N ILE A 116 5.14 9.73 13.91
CA ILE A 116 4.62 11.02 13.42
C ILE A 116 4.50 10.99 11.89
N ALA A 117 5.57 10.60 11.18
CA ALA A 117 5.57 10.51 9.73
C ALA A 117 4.49 9.55 9.21
N LEU A 118 4.37 8.37 9.84
CA LEU A 118 3.39 7.35 9.48
C LEU A 118 1.96 7.85 9.64
N ILE A 119 1.64 8.55 10.73
CA ILE A 119 0.31 9.14 10.94
C ILE A 119 0.01 10.17 9.85
N ILE A 120 0.93 11.09 9.59
CA ILE A 120 0.74 12.14 8.57
C ILE A 120 0.54 11.51 7.19
N VAL A 121 1.41 10.55 6.81
CA VAL A 121 1.33 9.89 5.51
C VAL A 121 0.03 9.09 5.40
N ALA A 122 -0.33 8.29 6.41
CA ALA A 122 -1.56 7.49 6.38
C ALA A 122 -2.82 8.35 6.21
N LEU A 123 -2.94 9.43 6.99
CA LEU A 123 -4.07 10.36 6.88
C LEU A 123 -4.10 11.05 5.51
N THR A 124 -2.95 11.47 4.99
CA THR A 124 -2.85 12.12 3.68
C THR A 124 -3.24 11.16 2.56
N VAL A 125 -2.74 9.92 2.60
CA VAL A 125 -3.06 8.89 1.61
C VAL A 125 -4.53 8.52 1.67
N HIS A 126 -5.10 8.34 2.87
CA HIS A 126 -6.51 8.06 3.05
C HIS A 126 -7.39 9.16 2.43
N ALA A 127 -7.05 10.43 2.67
CA ALA A 127 -7.81 11.57 2.15
C ALA A 127 -7.86 11.64 0.60
N VAL A 128 -6.88 11.03 -0.10
CA VAL A 128 -6.84 11.02 -1.58
C VAL A 128 -7.18 9.65 -2.17
N ALA A 129 -7.31 8.62 -1.35
CA ALA A 129 -7.63 7.27 -1.79
C ALA A 129 -9.10 7.21 -2.18
N THR A 130 -9.38 6.67 -3.37
CA THR A 130 -10.75 6.53 -3.88
C THR A 130 -11.04 5.06 -4.18
N PRO A 131 -12.04 4.44 -3.52
CA PRO A 131 -12.49 3.09 -3.88
C PRO A 131 -13.17 3.09 -5.27
N ILE A 132 -12.57 2.41 -6.24
CA ILE A 132 -13.07 2.28 -7.61
C ILE A 132 -13.56 0.85 -7.85
N LYS A 133 -14.82 0.72 -8.28
CA LYS A 133 -15.46 -0.57 -8.56
C LYS A 133 -14.69 -1.33 -9.65
N GLY A 134 -14.33 -2.58 -9.37
CA GLY A 134 -13.62 -3.46 -10.31
C GLY A 134 -12.11 -3.20 -10.43
N LEU A 135 -11.60 -2.10 -9.85
CA LEU A 135 -10.17 -1.76 -9.83
C LEU A 135 -9.55 -1.90 -8.43
N GLY A 136 -10.35 -1.71 -7.37
CA GLY A 136 -9.87 -1.64 -5.99
C GLY A 136 -9.71 -0.19 -5.54
N ILE A 137 -8.80 0.06 -4.60
CA ILE A 137 -8.56 1.41 -4.06
C ILE A 137 -7.49 2.08 -4.93
N ALA A 138 -7.86 3.19 -5.58
CA ALA A 138 -6.96 3.97 -6.40
C ALA A 138 -6.37 5.13 -5.61
N THR A 139 -5.05 5.30 -5.67
CA THR A 139 -4.33 6.44 -5.12
C THR A 139 -3.45 7.08 -6.20
N PRO A 140 -3.27 8.41 -6.20
CA PRO A 140 -2.34 9.07 -7.12
C PRO A 140 -0.91 8.57 -6.89
N ALA A 141 -0.31 7.91 -7.88
CA ALA A 141 0.94 7.15 -7.70
C ALA A 141 2.12 7.98 -7.12
N PHE A 142 2.22 9.27 -7.45
CA PHE A 142 3.32 10.13 -7.01
C PHE A 142 3.08 10.84 -5.67
N LEU A 143 1.83 10.94 -5.22
CA LEU A 143 1.52 11.72 -4.02
C LEU A 143 2.05 11.07 -2.73
N PRO A 144 1.82 9.76 -2.45
CA PRO A 144 2.35 9.13 -1.25
C PRO A 144 3.89 9.20 -1.17
N PRO A 145 4.67 8.86 -2.22
CA PRO A 145 6.12 8.99 -2.19
C PRO A 145 6.59 10.43 -1.97
N PHE A 146 5.95 11.42 -2.60
CA PHE A 146 6.34 12.82 -2.45
C PHE A 146 6.11 13.34 -1.03
N ILE A 147 4.91 13.11 -0.47
CA ILE A 147 4.59 13.52 0.90
C ILE A 147 5.51 12.81 1.90
N THR A 148 5.74 11.51 1.71
CA THR A 148 6.65 10.74 2.57
C THR A 148 8.07 11.30 2.56
N ALA A 149 8.61 11.61 1.36
CA ALA A 149 9.94 12.19 1.22
C ALA A 149 10.04 13.56 1.89
N LEU A 150 9.03 14.43 1.69
CA LEU A 150 8.98 15.75 2.30
C LEU A 150 8.94 15.67 3.83
N ILE A 151 8.03 14.87 4.39
CA ILE A 151 7.90 14.72 5.84
C ILE A 151 9.16 14.11 6.46
N SER A 152 9.77 13.11 5.80
CA SER A 152 11.02 12.51 6.28
C SER A 152 12.17 13.52 6.27
N LEU A 153 12.25 14.38 5.24
CA LEU A 153 13.26 15.45 5.14
C LEU A 153 13.03 16.57 6.17
N LEU A 154 11.80 16.81 6.61
CA LEU A 154 11.54 17.76 7.69
C LEU A 154 11.91 17.17 9.07
N LEU A 155 11.69 15.87 9.26
CA LEU A 155 11.90 15.20 10.55
C LEU A 155 13.34 14.73 10.80
N TYR A 156 14.15 14.49 9.76
CA TYR A 156 15.45 13.82 9.95
C TYR A 156 16.40 14.60 10.85
N GLN A 157 16.51 15.92 10.72
CA GLN A 157 17.35 16.77 11.58
C GLN A 157 16.66 17.26 12.86
N PHE A 158 15.36 17.06 12.99
CA PHE A 158 14.63 17.56 14.14
C PHE A 158 15.13 16.89 15.43
N TYR A 159 15.56 17.70 16.39
CA TYR A 159 16.10 17.33 17.70
C TYR A 159 17.41 16.51 17.67
N ILE A 160 17.39 15.25 17.25
CA ILE A 160 18.57 14.40 17.08
C ILE A 160 18.57 13.84 15.65
N PRO A 161 19.66 13.93 14.87
CA PRO A 161 19.70 13.38 13.52
C PRO A 161 19.31 11.90 13.47
N SER A 162 18.43 11.55 12.54
CA SER A 162 18.01 10.18 12.22
C SER A 162 18.15 9.92 10.73
N ASN A 163 18.21 8.65 10.31
CA ASN A 163 18.27 8.32 8.88
C ASN A 163 16.95 8.61 8.14
N PRO A 164 16.90 9.59 7.19
CA PRO A 164 15.67 9.94 6.47
C PRO A 164 15.16 8.80 5.56
N PHE A 165 16.03 7.91 5.10
CA PHE A 165 15.65 6.79 4.23
C PHE A 165 14.90 5.71 5.01
N ILE A 166 15.30 5.45 6.25
CA ILE A 166 14.59 4.52 7.14
C ILE A 166 13.21 5.10 7.48
N ILE A 167 13.14 6.38 7.85
CA ILE A 167 11.88 7.07 8.15
C ILE A 167 10.94 6.99 6.94
N SER A 168 11.42 7.36 5.76
CA SER A 168 10.61 7.36 4.53
C SER A 168 10.19 5.96 4.09
N TYR A 169 11.06 4.96 4.18
CA TYR A 169 10.69 3.60 3.79
C TYR A 169 9.55 3.06 4.67
N ILE A 170 9.69 3.18 6.00
CA ILE A 170 8.70 2.64 6.94
C ILE A 170 7.40 3.44 6.85
N SER A 171 7.46 4.77 6.99
CA SER A 171 6.26 5.61 6.97
C SER A 171 5.57 5.61 5.60
N GLY A 172 6.30 5.55 4.49
CA GLY A 172 5.74 5.49 3.15
C GLY A 172 5.04 4.17 2.85
N SER A 173 5.72 3.04 3.12
CA SER A 173 5.16 1.72 2.85
C SER A 173 3.96 1.41 3.76
N LEU A 174 4.13 1.55 5.08
CA LEU A 174 3.07 1.26 6.04
C LEU A 174 1.98 2.34 6.01
N GLY A 175 2.34 3.61 5.85
CA GLY A 175 1.37 4.70 5.76
C GLY A 175 0.48 4.54 4.52
N THR A 176 1.03 4.10 3.38
CA THR A 176 0.21 3.81 2.20
C THR A 176 -0.70 2.61 2.43
N LEU A 177 -0.19 1.51 3.01
CA LEU A 177 -1.00 0.33 3.32
C LEU A 177 -2.13 0.64 4.32
N ILE A 178 -1.83 1.42 5.36
CA ILE A 178 -2.82 1.80 6.37
C ILE A 178 -3.83 2.78 5.76
N GLY A 179 -3.35 3.86 5.15
CA GLY A 179 -4.19 4.95 4.65
C GLY A 179 -5.03 4.57 3.44
N ALA A 180 -4.40 3.92 2.44
CA ALA A 180 -5.10 3.50 1.24
C ALA A 180 -5.99 2.30 1.57
N ASP A 181 -5.40 1.20 2.04
CA ASP A 181 -6.14 -0.07 2.15
C ASP A 181 -6.94 -0.14 3.45
N LEU A 182 -6.29 -0.16 4.62
CA LEU A 182 -6.97 -0.49 5.88
C LEU A 182 -8.06 0.51 6.29
N MET A 183 -7.86 1.81 6.05
CA MET A 183 -8.82 2.85 6.40
C MET A 183 -10.01 2.94 5.43
N ASN A 184 -9.97 2.24 4.28
CA ASN A 184 -11.04 2.22 3.27
C ASN A 184 -11.70 0.83 3.10
N LEU A 185 -11.40 -0.13 3.99
CA LEU A 185 -11.99 -1.48 3.99
C LEU A 185 -13.38 -1.54 4.64
#